data_AF-A0A1E1WM47-F1
#
_entry.id   AF-A0A1E1WM47-F1
#
_cell.length_a   1.000
_cell.length_b   1.000
_cell.length_c   1.000
_cell.angle_alpha   90.00
_cell.angle_beta   90.00
_cell.angle_gamma   90.00
#
_symmetry.space_group_name_H-M   'P 1'
#
loop_
_entity.id
_entity.type
_entity.pdbx_description
1 polymer ?
#
loop_
_entity_poly.entity_id
_entity_poly.type
_entity_poly.pdbx_seq_one_letter_code
_entity_poly.pdbx_strand_id
1 'polypeptide(L)'
;SRGAPSSGLAAPRAYTSALALYTVGALRRYHSCLLLCIEQTSAVFEQLCRLVKCVVNPGDCGSAERCVLAQLHDLYKAAAHLCHAPHADTFANAYPKIKQALYSPLQPTPSNYVYNPQFLSEFFTNPRKGKIEIAWARQVAESPANRYSFVCSAMLAVCREVDNDRVNELGVVCAEMTAWCSGLAAE
;
A
#
# COMPACT_ATOMS: atom_id res chain seq x y z
N SER A 1 -2.42 21.40 5.45
CA SER A 1 -1.25 21.87 4.67
C SER A 1 -0.18 20.78 4.73
N ARG A 2 -0.03 19.96 3.68
CA ARG A 2 1.03 18.92 3.63
C ARG A 2 2.34 19.61 3.23
N GLY A 3 3.40 19.42 4.01
CA GLY A 3 4.74 19.88 3.65
C GLY A 3 5.19 19.19 2.35
N ALA A 4 5.73 19.97 1.42
CA ALA A 4 6.27 19.45 0.17
C ALA A 4 7.41 18.45 0.46
N PRO A 5 7.50 17.31 -0.27
CA PRO A 5 8.71 16.51 -0.22
C PRO A 5 9.83 17.31 -0.88
N SER A 6 10.94 17.48 -0.16
CA SER A 6 12.16 18.09 -0.67
C SER A 6 12.63 17.35 -1.93
N SER A 7 12.84 18.12 -3.00
CA SER A 7 13.07 17.67 -4.38
C SER A 7 14.42 16.98 -4.64
N GLY A 8 15.00 16.26 -3.65
CA GLY A 8 16.39 15.76 -3.72
C GLY A 8 16.63 14.28 -3.40
N LEU A 9 15.63 13.46 -3.05
CA LEU A 9 15.84 12.08 -2.54
C LEU A 9 15.01 10.98 -3.23
N ALA A 10 14.61 11.16 -4.48
CA ALA A 10 13.67 10.23 -5.12
C ALA A 10 14.21 8.82 -5.41
N ALA A 11 15.52 8.66 -5.68
CA ALA A 11 16.13 7.36 -6.01
C ALA A 11 16.29 6.39 -4.82
N PRO A 12 16.81 6.80 -3.64
CA PRO A 12 16.96 5.87 -2.51
C PRO A 12 15.61 5.37 -1.98
N ARG A 13 14.55 6.19 -2.02
CA ARG A 13 13.21 5.77 -1.59
C ARG A 13 12.60 4.68 -2.49
N ALA A 14 12.75 4.79 -3.80
CA ALA A 14 12.22 3.79 -4.73
C ALA A 14 12.90 2.42 -4.57
N TYR A 15 14.23 2.41 -4.42
CA TYR A 15 14.99 1.19 -4.15
C TYR A 15 14.58 0.53 -2.82
N THR A 16 14.41 1.33 -1.76
CA THR A 16 13.94 0.81 -0.48
C THR A 16 12.52 0.26 -0.52
N SER A 17 11.62 0.88 -1.31
CA SER A 17 10.24 0.40 -1.46
C SER A 17 10.18 -0.94 -2.20
N ALA A 18 10.93 -1.10 -3.31
CA ALA A 18 10.99 -2.35 -4.05
C ALA A 18 11.57 -3.50 -3.19
N LEU A 19 12.65 -3.23 -2.46
CA LEU A 19 13.25 -4.20 -1.54
C LEU A 19 12.30 -4.56 -0.38
N ALA A 20 11.58 -3.58 0.17
CA ALA A 20 10.58 -3.81 1.21
C ALA A 20 9.44 -4.72 0.70
N LEU A 21 8.95 -4.47 -0.51
CA LEU A 21 7.91 -5.30 -1.14
C LEU A 21 8.40 -6.73 -1.38
N TYR A 22 9.61 -6.91 -1.91
CA TYR A 22 10.20 -8.25 -2.11
C TYR A 22 10.36 -8.99 -0.78
N THR A 23 10.86 -8.31 0.24
CA THR A 23 11.02 -8.85 1.59
C THR A 23 9.68 -9.28 2.17
N VAL A 24 8.67 -8.40 2.16
CA VAL A 24 7.32 -8.72 2.64
C VAL A 24 6.71 -9.86 1.85
N GLY A 25 6.88 -9.89 0.53
CA GLY A 25 6.41 -10.99 -0.34
C GLY A 25 6.99 -12.34 0.08
N ALA A 26 8.30 -12.41 0.31
CA ALA A 26 8.96 -13.61 0.82
C ALA A 26 8.44 -13.99 2.22
N LEU A 27 8.34 -13.03 3.15
CA LEU A 27 7.85 -13.28 4.50
C LEU A 27 6.40 -13.79 4.54
N ARG A 28 5.54 -13.29 3.64
CA ARG A 28 4.16 -13.80 3.48
C ARG A 28 4.14 -15.21 2.94
N ARG A 29 4.99 -15.53 1.96
CA ARG A 29 5.10 -16.90 1.41
C ARG A 29 5.55 -17.91 2.47
N TYR A 30 6.46 -17.52 3.35
CA TYR A 30 7.01 -18.38 4.41
C TYR A 30 6.40 -18.12 5.79
N HIS A 31 5.22 -17.49 5.87
CA HIS A 31 4.65 -17.01 7.14
C HIS A 31 4.51 -18.13 8.18
N SER A 32 3.95 -19.28 7.83
CA SER A 32 3.80 -20.41 8.74
C SER A 32 5.14 -20.93 9.26
N CYS A 33 6.15 -21.02 8.39
CA CYS A 33 7.50 -21.44 8.79
C CYS A 33 8.17 -20.42 9.71
N LEU A 34 7.98 -19.13 9.41
CA LEU A 34 8.52 -18.04 10.22
C LEU A 34 7.98 -18.11 11.66
N LEU A 35 6.67 -18.31 11.84
CA LEU A 35 6.03 -18.38 13.16
C LEU A 35 6.54 -19.52 14.06
N LEU A 36 7.06 -20.60 13.47
CA LEU A 36 7.67 -21.70 14.22
C LEU A 36 9.05 -21.33 14.80
N CYS A 37 9.69 -20.29 14.24
CA CYS A 37 11.00 -19.80 14.64
C CYS A 37 10.86 -18.50 15.43
N ILE A 38 10.71 -18.59 16.76
CA ILE A 38 10.49 -17.45 17.67
C ILE A 38 11.55 -16.36 17.51
N GLU A 39 12.83 -16.74 17.50
CA GLU A 39 13.94 -15.78 17.38
C GLU A 39 13.90 -15.04 16.04
N GLN A 40 13.63 -15.76 14.95
CA GLN A 40 13.54 -15.18 13.62
C GLN A 40 12.30 -14.29 13.47
N THR A 41 11.16 -14.71 14.03
CA THR A 41 9.94 -13.90 14.07
C THR A 41 10.19 -12.58 14.79
N SER A 42 10.85 -12.63 15.95
CA SER A 42 11.17 -11.43 16.75
C SER A 42 12.15 -10.51 16.00
N ALA A 43 13.20 -11.07 15.40
CA ALA A 43 14.18 -10.31 14.63
C ALA A 43 13.53 -9.64 13.40
N VAL A 44 12.72 -10.38 12.64
CA VAL A 44 11.97 -9.83 11.50
C VAL A 44 11.03 -8.72 11.96
N PHE A 45 10.27 -8.95 13.03
CA PHE A 45 9.36 -7.95 13.57
C PHE A 45 10.08 -6.64 13.92
N GLU A 46 11.22 -6.74 14.62
CA GLU A 46 12.01 -5.55 14.98
C GLU A 46 12.53 -4.80 13.74
N GLN A 47 13.04 -5.52 12.74
CA GLN A 47 13.55 -4.91 11.51
C GLN A 47 12.43 -4.22 10.72
N LEU A 48 11.26 -4.83 10.62
CA LEU A 48 10.10 -4.25 9.97
C LEU A 48 9.62 -2.99 10.71
N CYS A 49 9.59 -2.99 12.05
CA CYS A 49 9.29 -1.81 12.85
C CYS A 49 10.23 -0.64 12.53
N ARG A 50 11.53 -0.92 12.35
CA ARG A 50 12.50 0.12 11.98
C ARG A 50 12.30 0.67 10.56
N LEU A 51 11.84 -0.15 9.62
CA LEU A 51 11.57 0.29 8.24
C LEU A 51 10.43 1.32 8.16
N VAL A 52 9.40 1.17 8.99
CA VAL A 52 8.23 2.08 9.00
C VAL A 52 8.24 3.08 10.15
N LYS A 53 9.40 3.30 10.80
CA LYS A 53 9.52 4.22 11.95
C LYS A 53 9.07 5.66 11.65
N CYS A 54 9.11 6.08 10.39
CA CYS A 54 8.68 7.41 9.95
C CYS A 54 7.17 7.51 9.68
N VAL A 55 6.45 6.39 9.70
CA VAL A 55 5.00 6.37 9.47
C VAL A 55 4.27 6.69 10.76
N VAL A 56 3.78 7.93 10.86
CA VAL A 56 3.02 8.40 12.02
C VAL A 56 1.55 7.98 11.95
N ASN A 57 0.98 7.97 10.74
CA ASN A 57 -0.40 7.57 10.47
C ASN A 57 -0.44 6.46 9.40
N PRO A 58 -0.92 5.24 9.74
CA PRO A 58 -1.07 4.15 8.77
C PRO A 58 -1.93 4.49 7.55
N GLY A 59 -2.86 5.44 7.67
CA GLY A 59 -3.66 5.94 6.55
C GLY A 59 -2.90 6.83 5.57
N ASP A 60 -1.85 7.52 6.02
CA ASP A 60 -1.06 8.50 5.26
C ASP A 60 0.35 7.96 4.93
N CYS A 61 0.43 6.79 4.32
CA CYS A 61 1.69 6.22 3.83
C CYS A 61 1.50 5.56 2.45
N GLY A 62 2.60 5.33 1.74
CA GLY A 62 2.61 4.72 0.42
C GLY A 62 2.27 3.23 0.46
N SER A 63 2.08 2.64 -0.71
CA SER A 63 1.69 1.23 -0.85
C SER A 63 2.70 0.28 -0.22
N ALA A 64 4.00 0.53 -0.40
CA ALA A 64 5.06 -0.29 0.17
C ALA A 64 5.06 -0.26 1.70
N GLU A 65 4.91 0.92 2.32
CA GLU A 65 4.79 1.02 3.77
C GLU A 65 3.53 0.32 4.30
N ARG A 66 2.40 0.42 3.59
CA ARG A 66 1.18 -0.33 3.94
C ARG A 66 1.39 -1.84 3.92
N CYS A 67 2.14 -2.38 2.95
CA CYS A 67 2.49 -3.80 2.92
C CYS A 67 3.31 -4.22 4.15
N VAL A 68 4.28 -3.40 4.57
CA VAL A 68 5.07 -3.65 5.78
C VAL A 68 4.20 -3.58 7.04
N LEU A 69 3.35 -2.56 7.17
CA LEU A 69 2.42 -2.42 8.30
C LEU A 69 1.45 -3.60 8.41
N ALA A 70 0.92 -4.08 7.28
CA ALA A 70 0.09 -5.27 7.24
C ALA A 70 0.86 -6.52 7.71
N GLN A 71 2.10 -6.72 7.25
CA GLN A 71 2.94 -7.82 7.73
C GLN A 71 3.20 -7.75 9.24
N LEU A 72 3.50 -6.56 9.77
CA LEU A 72 3.68 -6.34 11.19
C LEU A 72 2.41 -6.66 11.99
N HIS A 73 1.24 -6.21 11.51
CA HIS A 73 -0.05 -6.49 12.12
C HIS A 73 -0.32 -8.00 12.18
N ASP A 74 -0.09 -8.71 11.09
CA ASP A 74 -0.36 -10.15 11.00
C ASP A 74 0.59 -10.96 11.89
N LEU A 75 1.88 -10.60 11.95
CA LEU A 75 2.85 -11.20 12.88
C LEU A 75 2.43 -10.96 14.33
N TYR A 76 2.14 -9.70 14.70
CA TYR A 76 1.76 -9.35 16.07
C TYR A 76 0.47 -10.06 16.52
N LYS A 77 -0.49 -10.22 15.61
CA LYS A 77 -1.74 -10.95 15.87
C LYS A 77 -1.50 -12.46 16.06
N ALA A 78 -0.57 -13.04 15.31
CA ALA A 78 -0.32 -14.48 15.30
C ALA A 78 0.68 -14.96 16.37
N ALA A 79 1.57 -14.08 16.85
CA ALA A 79 2.68 -14.43 17.72
C ALA A 79 2.62 -13.67 19.07
N ALA A 80 2.01 -14.28 20.07
CA ALA A 80 1.83 -13.68 21.40
C ALA A 80 3.15 -13.27 22.10
N HIS A 81 4.27 -13.94 21.79
CA HIS A 81 5.59 -13.60 22.33
C HIS A 81 6.06 -12.20 21.90
N LEU A 82 5.53 -11.64 20.80
CA LEU A 82 5.87 -10.30 20.33
C LEU A 82 5.32 -9.19 21.22
N CYS A 83 4.34 -9.48 22.08
CA CYS A 83 3.86 -8.53 23.09
C CYS A 83 4.94 -8.12 24.10
N HIS A 84 6.03 -8.87 24.19
CA HIS A 84 7.17 -8.60 25.07
C HIS A 84 8.45 -8.27 24.29
N ALA A 85 8.37 -8.12 22.97
CA ALA A 85 9.53 -7.81 22.13
C ALA A 85 9.97 -6.34 22.28
N PRO A 86 11.22 -6.01 21.92
CA PRO A 86 11.62 -4.62 21.74
C PRO A 86 10.67 -3.90 20.78
N HIS A 87 10.26 -2.67 21.12
CA HIS A 87 9.24 -1.88 20.42
C HIS A 87 7.78 -2.33 20.59
N ALA A 88 7.50 -3.36 21.40
CA ALA A 88 6.12 -3.85 21.62
C ALA A 88 5.19 -2.74 22.12
N ASP A 89 5.63 -1.90 23.08
CA ASP A 89 4.79 -0.81 23.61
C ASP A 89 4.44 0.24 22.54
N THR A 90 5.40 0.56 21.68
CA THR A 90 5.18 1.50 20.57
C THR A 90 4.24 0.89 19.54
N PHE A 91 4.45 -0.38 19.20
CA PHE A 91 3.63 -1.08 18.22
C PHE A 91 2.21 -1.37 18.74
N ALA A 92 2.03 -1.67 20.02
CA ALA A 92 0.72 -1.87 20.64
C ALA A 92 -0.20 -0.65 20.44
N ASN A 93 0.36 0.56 20.48
CA ASN A 93 -0.36 1.80 20.18
C ASN A 93 -0.67 1.98 18.68
N ALA A 94 0.16 1.44 17.80
CA ALA A 94 -0.03 1.50 16.35
C ALA A 94 -1.01 0.42 15.85
N TYR A 95 -1.03 -0.75 16.48
CA TYR A 95 -1.83 -1.92 16.09
C TYR A 95 -3.31 -1.61 15.82
N PRO A 96 -4.07 -0.95 16.73
CA PRO A 96 -5.48 -0.62 16.46
C PRO A 96 -5.64 0.38 15.31
N LYS A 97 -4.69 1.31 15.12
CA LYS A 97 -4.70 2.27 14.00
C LYS A 97 -4.44 1.59 12.66
N ILE A 98 -3.52 0.63 12.63
CA ILE A 98 -3.24 -0.20 11.45
C ILE A 98 -4.48 -1.03 11.11
N LYS A 99 -5.09 -1.67 12.11
CA LYS A 99 -6.33 -2.43 11.92
C LYS A 99 -7.43 -1.56 11.33
N GLN A 100 -7.64 -0.35 11.86
CA GLN A 100 -8.63 0.58 11.34
C GLN A 100 -8.30 1.05 9.91
N ALA A 101 -7.04 1.36 9.60
CA ALA A 101 -6.67 1.88 8.30
C ALA A 101 -6.68 0.82 7.18
N LEU A 102 -6.26 -0.41 7.49
CA LEU A 102 -5.97 -1.44 6.48
C LEU A 102 -6.93 -2.63 6.50
N TYR A 103 -7.59 -2.89 7.64
CA TYR A 103 -8.43 -4.08 7.85
C TYR A 103 -9.86 -3.72 8.26
N SER A 104 -10.28 -2.46 8.11
CA SER A 104 -11.68 -2.10 8.28
C SER A 104 -12.53 -2.85 7.25
N PRO A 105 -13.67 -3.44 7.67
CA PRO A 105 -14.57 -4.11 6.73
C PRO A 105 -14.99 -3.16 5.61
N LEU A 106 -14.86 -3.62 4.37
CA LEU A 106 -15.25 -2.87 3.18
C LEU A 106 -16.67 -3.27 2.80
N GLN A 107 -17.49 -2.28 2.45
CA GLN A 107 -18.77 -2.48 1.79
C GLN A 107 -18.60 -2.04 0.34
N PRO A 108 -18.77 -2.94 -0.65
CA PRO A 108 -18.69 -2.57 -2.05
C PRO A 108 -19.65 -1.43 -2.37
N THR A 109 -19.16 -0.42 -3.08
CA THR A 109 -19.94 0.74 -3.45
C THR A 109 -20.77 0.39 -4.67
N PRO A 110 -22.11 0.36 -4.58
CA PRO A 110 -22.94 0.19 -5.78
C PRO A 110 -22.73 1.40 -6.69
N SER A 111 -22.38 1.17 -7.95
CA SER A 111 -22.08 2.23 -8.91
C SER A 111 -23.05 2.22 -10.08
N ASN A 112 -23.69 3.38 -10.30
CA ASN A 112 -24.51 3.68 -11.48
C ASN A 112 -23.88 4.81 -12.31
N TYR A 113 -22.57 5.03 -12.15
CA TYR A 113 -21.85 6.11 -12.81
C TYR A 113 -21.54 5.76 -14.27
N VAL A 114 -21.50 6.78 -15.12
CA VAL A 114 -21.09 6.60 -16.51
C VAL A 114 -19.58 6.59 -16.58
N TYR A 115 -19.02 5.58 -17.25
CA TYR A 115 -17.59 5.47 -17.48
C TYR A 115 -17.09 6.62 -18.39
N ASN A 116 -16.14 7.42 -17.90
CA ASN A 116 -15.44 8.42 -18.71
C ASN A 116 -14.04 7.92 -19.13
N PRO A 117 -13.82 7.51 -20.39
CA PRO A 117 -12.54 6.98 -20.86
C PRO A 117 -11.42 8.03 -20.96
N GLN A 118 -11.75 9.32 -20.92
CA GLN A 118 -10.76 10.39 -20.98
C GLN A 118 -10.14 10.68 -19.60
N PHE A 119 -10.85 10.33 -18.53
CA PHE A 119 -10.42 10.59 -17.16
C PHE A 119 -9.11 9.87 -16.86
N LEU A 120 -8.05 10.65 -16.64
CA LEU A 120 -6.68 10.18 -16.38
C LEU A 120 -6.20 9.10 -17.37
N SER A 121 -6.63 9.15 -18.62
CA SER A 121 -6.24 8.16 -19.64
C SER A 121 -4.72 8.04 -19.82
N GLU A 122 -4.00 9.16 -19.69
CA GLU A 122 -2.53 9.23 -19.74
C GLU A 122 -1.83 8.43 -18.63
N PHE A 123 -2.52 8.20 -17.52
CA PHE A 123 -1.99 7.44 -16.38
C PHE A 123 -1.68 5.99 -16.75
N PHE A 124 -2.48 5.40 -17.64
CA PHE A 124 -2.37 3.99 -18.02
C PHE A 124 -1.54 3.75 -19.29
N THR A 125 -1.31 4.78 -20.11
CA THR A 125 -0.53 4.66 -21.35
C THR A 125 0.98 4.69 -21.11
N ASN A 126 1.46 5.35 -20.06
CA ASN A 126 2.88 5.38 -19.70
C ASN A 126 3.11 5.35 -18.17
N PRO A 127 2.91 4.18 -17.53
CA PRO A 127 3.07 4.03 -16.08
C PRO A 127 4.52 4.24 -15.59
N ARG A 128 5.51 4.31 -16.50
CA ARG A 128 6.95 4.47 -16.20
C ARG A 128 7.32 5.76 -15.46
N LYS A 129 6.36 6.67 -15.27
CA LYS A 129 6.46 7.72 -14.26
C LYS A 129 5.77 7.25 -12.99
N GLY A 130 6.23 6.17 -12.36
CA GLY A 130 5.71 5.58 -11.11
C GLY A 130 5.71 6.48 -9.86
N LYS A 131 5.71 7.80 -10.07
CA LYS A 131 5.36 8.82 -9.10
C LYS A 131 3.95 9.28 -9.41
N ILE A 132 3.02 8.89 -8.55
CA ILE A 132 1.70 9.52 -8.57
C ILE A 132 1.86 10.99 -8.20
N GLU A 133 1.46 11.87 -9.11
CA GLU A 133 1.34 13.27 -8.79
C GLU A 133 0.19 13.46 -7.79
N ILE A 134 0.42 14.23 -6.74
CA ILE A 134 -0.62 14.52 -5.72
C ILE A 134 -1.89 15.09 -6.37
N ALA A 135 -1.74 15.80 -7.49
CA ALA A 135 -2.85 16.32 -8.28
C ALA A 135 -3.77 15.19 -8.81
N TRP A 136 -3.21 14.08 -9.31
CA TRP A 136 -4.00 12.95 -9.80
C TRP A 136 -4.76 12.28 -8.67
N ALA A 137 -4.11 12.03 -7.53
CA ALA A 137 -4.77 11.47 -6.37
C ALA A 137 -5.94 12.34 -5.87
N ARG A 138 -5.78 13.67 -5.91
CA ARG A 138 -6.87 14.60 -5.60
C ARG A 138 -8.01 14.49 -6.59
N GLN A 139 -7.73 14.48 -7.89
CA GLN A 139 -8.76 14.31 -8.93
C GLN A 139 -9.54 13.00 -8.76
N VAL A 140 -8.87 11.90 -8.43
CA VAL A 140 -9.54 10.63 -8.15
C VAL A 140 -10.41 10.74 -6.89
N ALA A 141 -9.92 11.39 -5.83
CA ALA A 141 -10.65 11.55 -4.58
C ALA A 141 -11.83 12.54 -4.65
N GLU A 142 -11.84 13.45 -5.63
CA GLU A 142 -12.83 14.54 -5.75
C GLU A 142 -14.27 14.05 -5.85
N SER A 143 -14.54 12.93 -6.54
CA SER A 143 -15.90 12.42 -6.69
C SER A 143 -15.96 10.90 -6.85
N PRO A 144 -17.09 10.25 -6.47
CA PRO A 144 -17.31 8.83 -6.76
C PRO A 144 -17.29 8.49 -8.25
N ALA A 145 -17.75 9.40 -9.12
CA ALA A 145 -17.71 9.19 -10.57
C ALA A 145 -16.28 9.12 -11.12
N ASN A 146 -15.36 9.90 -10.54
CA ASN A 146 -13.94 9.87 -10.89
C ASN A 146 -13.29 8.55 -10.44
N ARG A 147 -13.59 8.10 -9.21
CA ARG A 147 -13.13 6.80 -8.70
C ARG A 147 -13.62 5.64 -9.56
N TYR A 148 -14.90 5.64 -9.90
CA TYR A 148 -15.48 4.66 -10.83
C TYR A 148 -14.74 4.65 -12.17
N SER A 149 -14.56 5.82 -12.79
CA SER A 149 -13.87 5.92 -14.09
C SER A 149 -12.41 5.48 -14.01
N PHE A 150 -11.71 5.78 -12.90
CA PHE A 150 -10.36 5.30 -12.64
C PHE A 150 -10.29 3.78 -12.59
N VAL A 151 -11.18 3.14 -11.81
CA VAL A 151 -11.23 1.68 -11.66
C VAL A 151 -11.55 1.01 -12.99
N CYS A 152 -12.53 1.51 -13.73
CA CYS A 152 -12.83 0.99 -15.07
C CYS A 152 -11.64 1.09 -16.01
N SER A 153 -10.95 2.23 -16.05
CA SER A 153 -9.75 2.41 -16.87
C SER A 153 -8.61 1.48 -16.44
N ALA A 154 -8.41 1.28 -15.13
CA ALA A 154 -7.41 0.35 -14.60
C ALA A 154 -7.70 -1.09 -15.00
N MET A 155 -8.95 -1.54 -14.84
CA MET A 155 -9.38 -2.88 -15.25
C MET A 155 -9.21 -3.09 -16.75
N LEU A 156 -9.64 -2.12 -17.57
CA LEU A 156 -9.49 -2.19 -19.02
C LEU A 156 -8.03 -2.20 -19.45
N ALA A 157 -7.16 -1.42 -18.79
CA ALA A 157 -5.73 -1.43 -19.05
C ALA A 157 -5.14 -2.81 -18.75
N VAL A 158 -5.37 -3.35 -17.55
CA VAL A 158 -4.87 -4.68 -17.15
C VAL A 158 -5.38 -5.78 -18.08
N CYS A 159 -6.66 -5.79 -18.45
CA CYS A 159 -7.23 -6.81 -19.32
C CYS A 159 -6.71 -6.76 -20.77
N ARG A 160 -6.16 -5.62 -21.21
CA ARG A 160 -5.61 -5.45 -22.57
C ARG A 160 -4.11 -5.71 -22.62
N GLU A 161 -3.42 -5.67 -21.49
CA GLU A 161 -1.99 -5.92 -21.45
C GLU A 161 -1.67 -7.41 -21.50
N VAL A 162 -0.63 -7.74 -22.27
CA VAL A 162 -0.09 -9.11 -22.40
C VAL A 162 1.31 -9.23 -21.80
N ASP A 163 1.97 -8.10 -21.56
CA ASP A 163 3.29 -8.03 -20.94
C ASP A 163 3.14 -8.07 -19.41
N ASN A 164 3.67 -9.13 -18.79
CA ASN A 164 3.61 -9.33 -17.34
C ASN A 164 4.30 -8.20 -16.56
N ASP A 165 5.40 -7.66 -17.07
CA ASP A 165 6.11 -6.56 -16.41
C ASP A 165 5.23 -5.32 -16.40
N ARG A 166 4.53 -5.07 -17.50
CA ARG A 166 3.58 -3.95 -17.61
C ARG A 166 2.34 -4.14 -16.75
N VAL A 167 1.80 -5.36 -16.66
CA VAL A 167 0.71 -5.68 -15.73
C VAL A 167 1.15 -5.43 -14.28
N ASN A 168 2.38 -5.80 -13.93
CA ASN A 168 2.95 -5.54 -12.61
C ASN A 168 3.12 -4.03 -12.34
N GLU A 169 3.61 -3.25 -13.31
CA GLU A 169 3.69 -1.78 -13.20
C GLU A 169 2.31 -1.16 -12.96
N LEU A 170 1.28 -1.60 -13.71
CA LEU A 170 -0.11 -1.17 -13.50
C LEU A 170 -0.60 -1.50 -12.10
N GLY A 171 -0.31 -2.72 -11.61
CA GLY A 171 -0.66 -3.16 -10.26
C GLY A 171 -0.02 -2.29 -9.17
N VAL A 172 1.28 -2.02 -9.29
CA VAL A 172 2.01 -1.15 -8.34
C VAL A 172 1.40 0.26 -8.31
N VAL A 173 1.13 0.82 -9.48
CA VAL A 173 0.57 2.16 -9.62
C VAL A 173 -0.87 2.23 -9.06
N CYS A 174 -1.69 1.19 -9.28
CA CYS A 174 -3.02 1.11 -8.67
C CYS A 174 -2.94 1.00 -7.14
N ALA A 175 -2.03 0.18 -6.62
CA ALA A 175 -1.81 0.05 -5.17
C ALA A 175 -1.38 1.38 -4.54
N GLU A 176 -0.49 2.12 -5.23
CA GLU A 176 -0.08 3.46 -4.79
C GLU A 176 -1.27 4.43 -4.85
N MET A 177 -2.12 4.40 -5.88
CA MET A 177 -3.29 5.28 -5.96
C MET A 177 -4.29 4.98 -4.83
N THR A 178 -4.56 3.72 -4.53
CA THR A 178 -5.38 3.31 -3.38
C THR A 178 -4.75 3.71 -2.04
N ALA A 179 -3.41 3.84 -2.00
CA ALA A 179 -2.72 4.42 -0.85
C ALA A 179 -3.09 5.89 -0.65
N TRP A 180 -3.08 6.68 -1.73
CA TRP A 180 -3.43 8.10 -1.70
C TRP A 180 -4.94 8.39 -1.63
N CYS A 181 -5.78 7.47 -2.11
CA CYS A 181 -7.23 7.56 -2.13
C CYS A 181 -7.83 6.27 -1.55
N SER A 182 -7.97 6.21 -0.22
CA SER A 182 -8.52 5.03 0.46
C SER A 182 -9.98 4.72 0.08
N GLY A 183 -10.72 5.72 -0.43
CA GLY A 183 -12.07 5.52 -0.98
C GLY A 183 -12.12 4.53 -2.15
N LEU A 184 -11.00 4.34 -2.87
CA LEU A 184 -10.90 3.31 -3.92
C LEU A 184 -10.99 1.89 -3.39
N ALA A 185 -10.70 1.65 -2.10
CA ALA A 185 -10.73 0.30 -1.54
C ALA A 185 -12.14 -0.33 -1.57
N ALA A 186 -13.18 0.50 -1.58
CA ALA A 186 -14.57 0.08 -1.60
C ALA A 186 -15.20 0.11 -3.00
N GLU A 187 -14.46 0.50 -4.04
CA GLU A 187 -14.95 0.51 -5.43
C GLU A 187 -14.83 -0.87 -6.10
#